data_AF-A0A1F6WHJ4-F1
#
_entry.id   AF-A0A1F6WHJ4-F1
#
_cell.length_a   1.000
_cell.length_b   1.000
_cell.length_c   1.000
_cell.angle_alpha   90.00
_cell.angle_beta   90.00
_cell.angle_gamma   90.00
#
_symmetry.space_group_name_H-M   'P 1'
#
loop_
_entity.id
_entity.type
_entity.pdbx_description
1 polymer ?
#
loop_
_entity_poly.entity_id
_entity_poly.type
_entity_poly.pdbx_seq_one_letter_code
_entity_poly.pdbx_strand_id
1 'polypeptide(L)'
;MTTFSEYVDPEKTKELTKIGEAGDASKPRHKMVQNNPLDGQPYSLKEMARLEAFSKALKTPGKKKIVVHGDWFISKEKEEKIVGMKPYPDFDAQLTAWFMQKAGISADVVEIAPKGFYSEKNLPVEREKGTTYFYLDLNFRKSGFGQTKDGDWYFDGHAIERSAKGKETSASTMAYEKLVAVGRLEKTPWLDELIKFSKAVDNLSYSMDEKFLKNKYWHTLYAVYRRINLDSIIELFKNGYHSGQEFTLAQMNTKVSAGKEKTTLAELCQKAKIRVFNSIRKIEQARKNMGPDFGLKTETAELGKYILNIKSGKQDKIPVGFDAARALGYDTFITWHEDTKSFFLSTKKDTNFIYKLLKKEFPDLMPPVKGCMIISGLKEGEKISERAKRYTLEKLVNALGLIKTESAEVRFGGEKKLLEFQKNVLDKLFDVQKQEEGDEEVIALRDLYKKKEEIEKSMTETDQELMRLEKESLARQKRIEELRKE
;
A
#
# COMPACT_ATOMS: atom_id res chain seq x y z
N MET A 1 0.29 11.58 -15.32
CA MET A 1 0.17 10.15 -15.57
C MET A 1 1.32 9.65 -16.44
N THR A 2 2.42 9.29 -15.79
CA THR A 2 3.68 8.86 -16.39
C THR A 2 3.64 7.36 -16.61
N THR A 3 3.93 6.87 -17.81
CA THR A 3 4.13 5.43 -18.04
C THR A 3 5.49 5.03 -17.47
N PHE A 4 5.63 3.78 -17.04
CA PHE A 4 6.87 3.22 -16.47
C PHE A 4 8.11 3.44 -17.37
N SER A 5 7.88 3.62 -18.68
CA SER A 5 8.89 3.95 -19.69
C SER A 5 9.58 5.31 -19.53
N GLU A 6 8.99 6.29 -18.84
CA GLU A 6 9.61 7.63 -18.68
C GLU A 6 10.66 7.68 -17.56
N TYR A 7 10.85 6.59 -16.79
CA TYR A 7 11.97 6.44 -15.84
C TYR A 7 13.23 5.86 -16.49
N VAL A 8 13.15 5.51 -17.78
CA VAL A 8 14.24 4.87 -18.53
C VAL A 8 14.70 5.86 -19.58
N ASP A 9 15.75 6.61 -19.25
CA ASP A 9 16.61 7.22 -20.26
C ASP A 9 17.87 6.36 -20.36
N PRO A 10 17.98 5.47 -21.36
CA PRO A 10 19.14 4.60 -21.55
C PRO A 10 20.45 5.39 -21.69
N GLU A 11 20.38 6.63 -22.19
CA GLU A 11 21.55 7.48 -22.45
C GLU A 11 22.12 8.07 -21.15
N LYS A 12 21.28 8.39 -20.15
CA LYS A 12 21.73 8.89 -18.83
C LYS A 12 22.40 7.85 -17.95
N THR A 13 22.23 6.57 -18.25
CA THR A 13 22.89 5.46 -17.53
C THR A 13 24.40 5.39 -17.80
N LYS A 14 24.89 6.00 -18.89
CA LYS A 14 26.31 5.96 -19.28
C LYS A 14 27.21 6.94 -18.53
N GLU A 15 26.66 7.96 -17.87
CA GLU A 15 27.46 8.95 -17.11
C GLU A 15 27.74 8.55 -15.64
N LEU A 16 27.01 7.57 -15.10
CA LEU A 16 27.15 7.15 -13.69
C LEU A 16 28.16 6.02 -13.45
N THR A 17 28.83 5.50 -14.48
CA THR A 17 29.75 4.36 -14.42
C THR A 17 31.20 4.69 -14.05
N LYS A 18 31.52 5.94 -13.65
CA LYS A 18 32.91 6.33 -13.30
C LYS A 18 33.32 6.13 -11.83
N ILE A 19 32.47 5.56 -10.98
CA ILE A 19 32.80 5.33 -9.56
C ILE A 19 32.71 3.82 -9.28
N GLY A 20 33.77 3.08 -9.56
CA GLY A 20 33.75 1.63 -9.35
C GLY A 20 35.03 0.84 -9.61
N GLU A 21 36.18 1.49 -9.84
CA GLU A 21 37.45 0.79 -10.07
C GLU A 21 38.47 1.16 -8.99
N ALA A 22 38.40 0.48 -7.84
CA ALA A 22 39.56 0.25 -6.97
C ALA A 22 39.21 -0.82 -5.92
N GLY A 23 39.69 -2.04 -6.12
CA GLY A 23 39.55 -3.14 -5.16
C GLY A 23 40.36 -4.35 -5.59
N ASP A 24 41.65 -4.34 -5.23
CA ASP A 24 42.65 -5.38 -5.53
C ASP A 24 42.19 -6.78 -5.04
N ALA A 25 42.22 -7.76 -5.95
CA ALA A 25 41.64 -9.09 -5.80
C ALA A 25 42.64 -10.16 -5.30
N SER A 26 43.77 -9.76 -4.70
CA SER A 26 44.93 -10.66 -4.51
C SER A 26 45.21 -11.17 -3.09
N LYS A 27 44.33 -10.95 -2.09
CA LYS A 27 44.58 -11.46 -0.71
C LYS A 27 43.58 -12.55 -0.26
N PRO A 28 44.06 -13.67 0.30
CA PRO A 28 43.19 -14.73 0.83
C PRO A 28 42.47 -14.22 2.07
N ARG A 29 41.15 -13.97 1.96
CA ARG A 29 40.35 -13.54 3.10
C ARG A 29 40.12 -14.74 4.01
N HIS A 30 40.73 -14.73 5.20
CA HIS A 30 40.25 -15.50 6.34
C HIS A 30 38.73 -15.33 6.45
N LYS A 31 38.00 -16.40 6.80
CA LYS A 31 36.55 -16.42 7.05
C LYS A 31 36.18 -15.42 8.15
N MET A 32 36.14 -14.14 7.81
CA MET A 32 35.50 -13.11 8.62
C MET A 32 34.01 -13.40 8.55
N VAL A 33 33.44 -13.74 9.70
CA VAL A 33 32.00 -13.79 9.88
C VAL A 33 31.45 -12.43 9.44
N GLN A 34 30.79 -12.39 8.27
CA GLN A 34 30.12 -11.18 7.83
C GLN A 34 28.90 -11.00 8.74
N ASN A 35 28.82 -9.85 9.40
CA ASN A 35 27.63 -9.46 10.14
C ASN A 35 26.61 -8.83 9.18
N ASN A 36 25.33 -9.03 9.47
CA ASN A 36 24.23 -8.36 8.82
C ASN A 36 24.40 -6.84 9.02
N PRO A 37 24.41 -6.05 7.94
CA PRO A 37 24.68 -4.62 8.02
C PRO A 37 23.59 -3.82 8.74
N LEU A 38 22.39 -4.38 8.93
CA LEU A 38 21.27 -3.70 9.58
C LEU A 38 21.24 -3.92 11.11
N ASP A 39 21.41 -5.16 11.56
CA ASP A 39 21.26 -5.53 12.98
C ASP A 39 22.57 -5.98 13.65
N GLY A 40 23.67 -6.04 12.89
CA GLY A 40 24.99 -6.43 13.39
C GLY A 40 25.14 -7.91 13.73
N GLN A 41 24.11 -8.74 13.51
CA GLN A 41 24.14 -10.16 13.84
C GLN A 41 24.94 -10.96 12.80
N PRO A 42 25.70 -11.99 13.20
CA PRO A 42 26.50 -12.78 12.27
C PRO A 42 25.60 -13.56 11.30
N TYR A 43 25.97 -13.58 10.02
CA TYR A 43 25.32 -14.46 9.06
C TYR A 43 25.65 -15.94 9.35
N SER A 44 24.64 -16.80 9.26
CA SER A 44 24.87 -18.25 9.27
C SER A 44 25.74 -18.68 8.08
N LEU A 45 26.45 -19.82 8.20
CA LEU A 45 27.24 -20.39 7.09
C LEU A 45 26.41 -20.58 5.81
N LYS A 46 25.16 -21.00 5.95
CA LYS A 46 24.22 -21.17 4.82
C LYS A 46 23.90 -19.84 4.14
N GLU A 47 23.75 -18.77 4.92
CA GLU A 47 23.45 -17.45 4.38
C GLU A 47 24.70 -16.82 3.72
N MET A 48 25.89 -17.02 4.28
CA MET A 48 27.15 -16.59 3.64
C MET A 48 27.36 -17.27 2.28
N ALA A 49 27.16 -18.60 2.19
CA ALA A 49 27.23 -19.31 0.91
C ALA A 49 26.22 -18.77 -0.12
N ARG A 50 25.02 -18.39 0.35
CA ARG A 50 24.00 -17.77 -0.50
C ARG A 50 24.41 -16.36 -0.97
N LEU A 51 25.02 -15.55 -0.11
CA LEU A 51 25.55 -14.23 -0.46
C LEU A 51 26.69 -14.31 -1.47
N GLU A 52 27.58 -15.29 -1.34
CA GLU A 52 28.65 -15.55 -2.31
C GLU A 52 28.07 -15.93 -3.68
N ALA A 53 27.10 -16.84 -3.71
CA ALA A 53 26.39 -17.22 -4.94
C ALA A 53 25.68 -16.03 -5.58
N PHE A 54 25.05 -15.16 -4.76
CA PHE A 54 24.41 -13.94 -5.22
C PHE A 54 25.42 -12.97 -5.82
N SER A 55 26.52 -12.69 -5.11
CA SER A 55 27.62 -11.83 -5.59
C SER A 55 28.18 -12.32 -6.93
N LYS A 56 28.34 -13.64 -7.09
CA LYS A 56 28.75 -14.26 -8.35
C LYS A 56 27.72 -14.01 -9.45
N ALA A 57 26.43 -14.25 -9.21
CA ALA A 57 25.37 -14.02 -10.18
C ALA A 57 25.30 -12.57 -10.68
N LEU A 58 25.54 -11.59 -9.79
CA LEU A 58 25.61 -10.18 -10.17
C LEU A 58 26.78 -9.85 -11.10
N LYS A 59 27.90 -10.58 -10.99
CA LYS A 59 29.11 -10.39 -11.82
C LYS A 59 29.05 -11.15 -13.14
N THR A 60 28.25 -12.22 -13.23
CA THR A 60 28.16 -13.05 -14.43
C THR A 60 27.63 -12.23 -15.62
N PRO A 61 28.36 -12.20 -16.75
CA PRO A 61 27.87 -11.60 -17.98
C PRO A 61 26.61 -12.32 -18.49
N GLY A 62 25.69 -11.59 -19.08
CA GLY A 62 24.43 -12.14 -19.59
C GLY A 62 23.25 -11.20 -19.37
N LYS A 63 22.15 -11.49 -20.07
CA LYS A 63 20.90 -10.74 -19.92
C LYS A 63 20.35 -10.91 -18.51
N LYS A 64 19.91 -9.80 -17.92
CA LYS A 64 19.26 -9.78 -16.60
C LYS A 64 17.90 -9.12 -16.76
N LYS A 65 16.88 -9.68 -16.12
CA LYS A 65 15.52 -9.13 -16.14
C LYS A 65 14.98 -8.99 -14.72
N ILE A 66 14.30 -7.87 -14.45
CA ILE A 66 13.59 -7.63 -13.18
C ILE A 66 12.10 -7.85 -13.42
N VAL A 67 11.48 -8.67 -12.58
CA VAL A 67 10.02 -8.95 -12.60
C VAL A 67 9.40 -8.41 -11.32
N VAL A 68 8.33 -7.63 -11.47
CA VAL A 68 7.57 -7.01 -10.37
C VAL A 68 6.08 -7.30 -10.53
N HIS A 69 5.30 -7.09 -9.46
CA HIS A 69 3.84 -7.26 -9.54
C HIS A 69 3.18 -6.09 -10.28
N GLY A 70 2.03 -6.36 -10.87
CA GLY A 70 1.13 -5.35 -11.40
C GLY A 70 -0.13 -5.18 -10.56
N ASP A 71 -1.00 -4.26 -10.98
CA ASP A 71 -2.29 -4.03 -10.34
C ASP A 71 -3.44 -4.39 -11.28
N TRP A 72 -4.53 -4.89 -10.68
CA TRP A 72 -5.72 -5.28 -11.41
C TRP A 72 -6.51 -4.05 -11.85
N PHE A 73 -7.05 -4.09 -13.07
CA PHE A 73 -8.02 -3.10 -13.54
C PHE A 73 -9.18 -3.80 -14.25
N ILE A 74 -10.28 -3.07 -14.44
CA ILE A 74 -11.42 -3.55 -15.21
C ILE A 74 -11.38 -2.90 -16.59
N SER A 75 -11.30 -3.72 -17.63
CA SER A 75 -11.52 -3.34 -19.03
C SER A 75 -12.99 -3.59 -19.42
N LYS A 76 -13.42 -2.97 -20.52
CA LYS A 76 -14.72 -3.24 -21.13
C LYS A 76 -14.48 -3.77 -22.54
N GLU A 77 -14.95 -4.98 -22.82
CA GLU A 77 -14.89 -5.61 -24.15
C GLU A 77 -16.28 -6.03 -24.58
N LYS A 78 -16.79 -5.46 -25.69
CA LYS A 78 -18.12 -5.79 -26.26
C LYS A 78 -19.22 -5.90 -25.19
N GLU A 79 -19.30 -4.87 -24.35
CA GLU A 79 -20.23 -4.73 -23.22
C GLU A 79 -19.96 -5.57 -21.95
N GLU A 80 -19.07 -6.55 -22.02
CA GLU A 80 -18.63 -7.33 -20.86
C GLU A 80 -17.52 -6.58 -20.10
N LYS A 81 -17.57 -6.62 -18.76
CA LYS A 81 -16.46 -6.19 -17.90
C LYS A 81 -15.49 -7.36 -17.72
N ILE A 82 -14.22 -7.13 -18.04
CA ILE A 82 -13.17 -8.14 -17.97
C ILE A 82 -12.03 -7.63 -17.08
N VAL A 83 -11.40 -8.54 -16.34
CA VAL A 83 -10.21 -8.23 -15.55
C VAL A 83 -8.98 -8.14 -16.45
N GLY A 84 -8.26 -7.02 -16.38
CA GLY A 84 -6.96 -6.82 -17.01
C GLY A 84 -5.86 -6.47 -16.01
N MET A 85 -4.61 -6.44 -16.48
CA MET A 85 -3.41 -6.14 -15.71
C MET A 85 -2.63 -4.92 -16.20
N LYS A 86 -2.20 -4.05 -15.27
CA LYS A 86 -1.31 -2.92 -15.57
C LYS A 86 -0.02 -2.96 -14.75
N PRO A 87 1.11 -2.47 -15.29
CA PRO A 87 2.38 -2.41 -14.58
C PRO A 87 2.31 -1.23 -13.60
N TYR A 88 1.77 -1.50 -12.43
CA TYR A 88 1.64 -0.53 -11.35
C TYR A 88 2.15 -1.15 -10.04
N PRO A 89 3.47 -1.41 -9.96
CA PRO A 89 4.08 -1.94 -8.75
C PRO A 89 3.85 -0.98 -7.57
N ASP A 90 3.75 -1.52 -6.36
CA ASP A 90 3.67 -0.69 -5.18
C ASP A 90 5.04 -0.09 -4.80
N PHE A 91 5.05 0.68 -3.72
CA PHE A 91 6.25 1.38 -3.27
C PHE A 91 7.40 0.43 -2.93
N ASP A 92 7.12 -0.73 -2.33
CA ASP A 92 8.16 -1.68 -1.92
C ASP A 92 8.82 -2.31 -3.15
N ALA A 93 8.01 -2.74 -4.13
CA ALA A 93 8.51 -3.25 -5.41
C ALA A 93 9.31 -2.18 -6.19
N GLN A 94 8.80 -0.94 -6.26
CA GLN A 94 9.51 0.17 -6.93
C GLN A 94 10.86 0.46 -6.27
N LEU A 95 10.91 0.57 -4.94
CA LEU A 95 12.13 0.85 -4.21
C LEU A 95 13.13 -0.31 -4.32
N THR A 96 12.66 -1.55 -4.31
CA THR A 96 13.50 -2.74 -4.54
C THR A 96 14.18 -2.68 -5.91
N ALA A 97 13.42 -2.38 -6.96
CA ALA A 97 13.96 -2.24 -8.32
C ALA A 97 14.99 -1.11 -8.41
N TRP A 98 14.72 0.02 -7.75
CA TRP A 98 15.66 1.15 -7.68
C TRP A 98 16.99 0.76 -7.03
N PHE A 99 16.98 -0.03 -5.94
CA PHE A 99 18.21 -0.53 -5.33
C PHE A 99 19.02 -1.42 -6.26
N MET A 100 18.36 -2.30 -7.02
CA MET A 100 19.01 -3.15 -7.99
C MET A 100 19.73 -2.32 -9.06
N GLN A 101 19.06 -1.27 -9.58
CA GLN A 101 19.66 -0.36 -10.55
C GLN A 101 20.84 0.41 -9.94
N LYS A 102 20.72 0.93 -8.72
CA LYS A 102 21.81 1.63 -8.02
C LYS A 102 23.01 0.75 -7.73
N ALA A 103 22.80 -0.56 -7.59
CA ALA A 103 23.86 -1.56 -7.48
C ALA A 103 24.60 -1.86 -8.81
N GLY A 104 24.28 -1.15 -9.89
CA GLY A 104 24.87 -1.36 -11.22
C GLY A 104 24.34 -2.60 -11.93
N ILE A 105 23.17 -3.11 -11.52
CA ILE A 105 22.54 -4.27 -12.15
C ILE A 105 21.81 -3.76 -13.39
N SER A 106 22.48 -3.82 -14.54
CA SER A 106 21.88 -3.56 -15.85
C SER A 106 20.88 -4.67 -16.16
N ALA A 107 19.62 -4.43 -15.81
CA ALA A 107 18.51 -5.33 -16.06
C ALA A 107 17.39 -4.58 -16.75
N ASP A 108 16.83 -5.19 -17.79
CA ASP A 108 15.57 -4.72 -18.34
C ASP A 108 14.49 -5.00 -17.30
N VAL A 109 13.70 -3.99 -16.94
CA VAL A 109 12.50 -4.24 -16.13
C VAL A 109 11.44 -4.81 -17.07
N VAL A 110 11.15 -6.11 -16.91
CA VAL A 110 10.35 -6.89 -17.84
C VAL A 110 9.19 -7.56 -17.11
N GLU A 111 8.00 -7.28 -17.63
CA GLU A 111 6.72 -7.98 -17.47
C GLU A 111 6.05 -8.01 -16.09
N ILE A 112 4.72 -7.95 -16.17
CA ILE A 112 3.80 -7.89 -15.05
C ILE A 112 3.54 -9.30 -14.56
N ALA A 113 3.93 -9.59 -13.33
CA ALA A 113 3.42 -10.76 -12.66
C ALA A 113 2.01 -10.46 -12.11
N PRO A 114 0.97 -11.25 -12.45
CA PRO A 114 -0.27 -11.25 -11.70
C PRO A 114 -0.06 -11.30 -10.19
N LYS A 115 -0.86 -10.52 -9.44
CA LYS A 115 -0.90 -10.72 -7.99
C LYS A 115 -1.36 -12.16 -7.73
N GLY A 116 -0.46 -12.97 -7.22
CA GLY A 116 -0.62 -14.41 -7.24
C GLY A 116 0.40 -15.11 -6.36
N PHE A 117 0.35 -16.44 -6.41
CA PHE A 117 1.33 -17.28 -5.73
C PHE A 117 2.32 -17.84 -6.75
N TYR A 118 3.61 -17.63 -6.47
CA TYR A 118 4.69 -18.11 -7.33
C TYR A 118 5.59 -19.10 -6.61
N SER A 119 6.09 -20.05 -7.39
CA SER A 119 6.99 -21.09 -6.93
C SER A 119 7.90 -21.53 -8.07
N GLU A 120 8.89 -22.38 -7.76
CA GLU A 120 9.73 -23.00 -8.79
C GLU A 120 8.93 -23.80 -9.85
N LYS A 121 7.70 -24.20 -9.55
CA LYS A 121 6.82 -24.93 -10.48
C LYS A 121 5.83 -24.05 -11.25
N ASN A 122 5.72 -22.78 -10.84
CA ASN A 122 4.78 -21.81 -11.40
C ASN A 122 5.45 -20.45 -11.32
N LEU A 123 6.32 -20.17 -12.28
CA LEU A 123 7.02 -18.90 -12.40
C LEU A 123 6.09 -17.85 -13.02
N PRO A 124 6.31 -16.56 -12.71
CA PRO A 124 5.44 -15.49 -13.18
C PRO A 124 5.56 -15.18 -14.67
N VAL A 125 6.66 -15.59 -15.31
CA VAL A 125 6.99 -15.28 -16.70
C VAL A 125 7.64 -16.48 -17.38
N GLU A 126 7.51 -16.53 -18.70
CA GLU A 126 8.23 -17.52 -19.52
C GLU A 126 9.72 -17.18 -19.57
N ARG A 127 10.58 -18.20 -19.42
CA ARG A 127 12.02 -18.01 -19.31
C ARG A 127 12.69 -17.95 -20.68
N GLU A 128 13.44 -16.89 -20.89
CA GLU A 128 14.39 -16.80 -22.00
C GLU A 128 15.71 -17.49 -21.63
N LYS A 129 16.19 -18.39 -22.52
CA LYS A 129 17.46 -19.10 -22.32
C LYS A 129 18.62 -18.11 -22.16
N GLY A 130 19.47 -18.34 -21.15
CA GLY A 130 20.64 -17.49 -20.89
C GLY A 130 20.33 -16.17 -20.15
N THR A 131 19.10 -16.00 -19.66
CA THR A 131 18.69 -14.82 -18.88
C THR A 131 18.60 -15.17 -17.39
N THR A 132 19.12 -14.29 -16.53
CA THR A 132 18.91 -14.36 -15.08
C THR A 132 17.75 -13.45 -14.68
N TYR A 133 16.74 -14.02 -14.03
CA TYR A 133 15.59 -13.24 -13.55
C TYR A 133 15.76 -12.86 -12.07
N PHE A 134 15.29 -11.65 -11.73
CA PHE A 134 15.17 -11.14 -10.37
C PHE A 134 13.68 -10.88 -10.08
N TYR A 135 13.07 -11.74 -9.27
CA TYR A 135 11.67 -11.65 -8.85
C TYR A 135 11.56 -10.79 -7.59
N LEU A 136 10.91 -9.63 -7.70
CA LEU A 136 10.83 -8.65 -6.61
C LEU A 136 9.39 -8.51 -6.12
N ASP A 137 9.16 -8.81 -4.84
CA ASP A 137 7.88 -8.65 -4.15
C ASP A 137 6.73 -9.48 -4.77
N LEU A 138 6.99 -10.76 -5.08
CA LEU A 138 6.11 -11.66 -5.85
C LEU A 138 5.59 -12.87 -5.06
N ASN A 139 5.33 -12.76 -3.77
CA ASN A 139 4.84 -13.85 -2.90
C ASN A 139 5.47 -15.27 -3.08
N PHE A 140 6.81 -15.37 -3.16
CA PHE A 140 7.63 -16.58 -3.12
C PHE A 140 7.80 -17.09 -1.68
N ARG A 141 7.08 -18.16 -1.33
CA ARG A 141 6.81 -18.59 0.07
C ARG A 141 7.98 -19.01 0.98
N LYS A 142 9.19 -19.31 0.50
CA LYS A 142 10.14 -20.14 1.30
C LYS A 142 11.10 -19.39 2.24
N SER A 143 11.78 -18.32 1.82
CA SER A 143 12.81 -17.72 2.68
C SER A 143 12.96 -16.20 2.62
N GLY A 144 12.10 -15.53 1.86
CA GLY A 144 12.14 -14.09 1.59
C GLY A 144 13.33 -13.64 0.72
N PHE A 145 14.48 -14.29 0.83
CA PHE A 145 15.60 -14.14 -0.11
C PHE A 145 16.11 -15.54 -0.51
N GLY A 146 16.36 -15.75 -1.80
CA GLY A 146 16.91 -17.01 -2.26
C GLY A 146 17.07 -17.11 -3.77
N GLN A 147 17.46 -18.31 -4.19
CA GLN A 147 17.69 -18.68 -5.58
C GLN A 147 16.76 -19.83 -5.97
N THR A 148 16.24 -19.82 -7.19
CA THR A 148 15.53 -20.95 -7.78
C THR A 148 16.53 -22.00 -8.26
N LYS A 149 16.06 -23.22 -8.57
CA LYS A 149 16.91 -24.27 -9.19
C LYS A 149 17.55 -23.85 -10.50
N ASP A 150 16.89 -22.93 -11.20
CA ASP A 150 17.29 -22.46 -12.51
C ASP A 150 18.27 -21.28 -12.48
N GLY A 151 18.70 -20.87 -11.28
CA GLY A 151 19.67 -19.81 -11.08
C GLY A 151 19.09 -18.41 -10.91
N ASP A 152 17.76 -18.25 -11.01
CA ASP A 152 17.06 -16.98 -10.81
C ASP A 152 16.99 -16.60 -9.33
N TRP A 153 16.84 -15.31 -9.01
CA TRP A 153 16.85 -14.80 -7.65
C TRP A 153 15.52 -14.17 -7.26
N TYR A 154 15.16 -14.23 -5.99
CA TYR A 154 13.94 -13.59 -5.47
C TYR A 154 14.18 -12.80 -4.17
N PHE A 155 13.43 -11.71 -4.02
CA PHE A 155 13.36 -10.84 -2.84
C PHE A 155 11.89 -10.62 -2.47
N ASP A 156 11.45 -11.07 -1.30
CA ASP A 156 10.05 -11.25 -0.99
C ASP A 156 9.66 -11.08 0.50
N GLY A 157 8.89 -10.03 0.81
CA GLY A 157 8.38 -9.78 2.16
C GLY A 157 7.24 -10.71 2.61
N HIS A 158 6.63 -11.49 1.72
CA HIS A 158 5.41 -12.26 1.99
C HIS A 158 5.64 -13.62 2.66
N ALA A 159 6.89 -13.99 2.94
CA ALA A 159 7.24 -15.32 3.44
C ALA A 159 6.46 -15.66 4.74
N ILE A 160 5.50 -16.58 4.61
CA ILE A 160 4.55 -16.98 5.67
C ILE A 160 5.28 -17.41 6.96
N GLU A 161 6.39 -18.12 6.83
CA GLU A 161 7.19 -18.58 7.98
C GLU A 161 7.83 -17.45 8.79
N ARG A 162 8.09 -16.29 8.15
CA ARG A 162 8.65 -15.12 8.83
C ARG A 162 7.57 -14.33 9.57
N SER A 163 6.43 -14.12 8.92
CA SER A 163 5.27 -13.46 9.53
C SER A 163 4.79 -14.24 10.77
N ALA A 164 4.74 -15.57 10.69
CA ALA A 164 4.40 -16.43 11.84
C ALA A 164 5.39 -16.35 13.03
N LYS A 165 6.59 -15.80 12.82
CA LYS A 165 7.63 -15.62 13.84
C LYS A 165 7.82 -14.15 14.25
N GLY A 166 6.93 -13.24 13.84
CA GLY A 166 7.05 -11.80 14.10
C GLY A 166 8.27 -11.14 13.43
N LYS A 167 8.84 -11.78 12.40
CA LYS A 167 10.02 -11.28 11.66
C LYS A 167 9.62 -10.62 10.34
N GLU A 168 8.62 -9.74 10.42
CA GLU A 168 8.13 -8.94 9.29
C GLU A 168 9.26 -8.10 8.67
N THR A 169 9.29 -8.08 7.34
CA THR A 169 10.29 -7.38 6.52
C THR A 169 9.65 -7.05 5.18
N SER A 170 10.27 -6.15 4.42
CA SER A 170 9.84 -5.80 3.06
C SER A 170 10.89 -6.28 2.04
N ALA A 171 10.50 -6.43 0.77
CA ALA A 171 11.42 -6.79 -0.31
C ALA A 171 12.56 -5.76 -0.44
N SER A 172 12.25 -4.46 -0.29
CA SER A 172 13.26 -3.40 -0.36
C SER A 172 14.26 -3.45 0.81
N THR A 173 13.78 -3.77 2.02
CA THR A 173 14.65 -3.98 3.19
C THR A 173 15.66 -5.09 2.90
N MET A 174 15.19 -6.21 2.33
CA MET A 174 16.07 -7.33 1.98
C MET A 174 17.03 -6.98 0.86
N ALA A 175 16.57 -6.33 -0.22
CA ALA A 175 17.46 -5.93 -1.30
C ALA A 175 18.58 -5.02 -0.80
N TYR A 176 18.26 -4.00 -0.01
CA TYR A 176 19.27 -3.11 0.59
C TYR A 176 20.28 -3.89 1.45
N GLU A 177 19.80 -4.71 2.40
CA GLU A 177 20.66 -5.52 3.27
C GLU A 177 21.63 -6.40 2.47
N LYS A 178 21.11 -7.14 1.47
CA LYS A 178 21.92 -8.09 0.70
C LYS A 178 22.89 -7.39 -0.25
N LEU A 179 22.47 -6.30 -0.89
CA LEU A 179 23.34 -5.52 -1.78
C LEU A 179 24.47 -4.81 -1.02
N VAL A 180 24.21 -4.31 0.19
CA VAL A 180 25.27 -3.80 1.08
C VAL A 180 26.21 -4.94 1.48
N ALA A 181 25.68 -6.10 1.89
CA ALA A 181 26.50 -7.24 2.31
C ALA A 181 27.45 -7.76 1.21
N VAL A 182 27.03 -7.71 -0.06
CA VAL A 182 27.89 -8.10 -1.20
C VAL A 182 28.73 -6.95 -1.77
N GLY A 183 28.73 -5.79 -1.12
CA GLY A 183 29.55 -4.62 -1.52
C GLY A 183 29.09 -3.95 -2.81
N ARG A 184 27.79 -4.02 -3.12
CA ARG A 184 27.17 -3.39 -4.30
C ARG A 184 26.41 -2.11 -3.99
N LEU A 185 26.12 -1.85 -2.73
CA LEU A 185 25.60 -0.59 -2.23
C LEU A 185 26.39 -0.15 -1.00
N GLU A 186 26.52 1.16 -0.84
CA GLU A 186 27.09 1.76 0.36
C GLU A 186 25.97 2.06 1.38
N LYS A 187 26.23 1.73 2.64
CA LYS A 187 25.31 2.04 3.74
C LYS A 187 25.38 3.53 4.05
N THR A 188 24.23 4.21 4.09
CA THR A 188 24.16 5.63 4.46
C THR A 188 23.00 5.90 5.41
N PRO A 189 23.09 6.92 6.30
CA PRO A 189 22.02 7.21 7.26
C PRO A 189 20.65 7.47 6.62
N TRP A 190 20.60 8.15 5.47
CA TRP A 190 19.35 8.45 4.79
C TRP A 190 18.72 7.22 4.12
N LEU A 191 19.54 6.27 3.66
CA LEU A 191 19.05 4.98 3.14
C LEU A 191 18.46 4.12 4.26
N ASP A 192 19.09 4.11 5.44
CA ASP A 192 18.57 3.40 6.61
C ASP A 192 17.18 3.95 7.01
N GLU A 193 16.99 5.28 7.02
CA GLU A 193 15.69 5.90 7.29
C GLU A 193 14.65 5.66 6.17
N LEU A 194 15.06 5.66 4.90
CA LEU A 194 14.18 5.30 3.78
C LEU A 194 13.69 3.84 3.88
N ILE A 195 14.59 2.92 4.25
CA ILE A 195 14.24 1.51 4.46
C ILE A 195 13.32 1.33 5.67
N LYS A 196 13.59 2.04 6.78
CA LYS A 196 12.71 2.05 7.95
C LYS A 196 11.31 2.54 7.58
N PHE A 197 11.20 3.60 6.79
CA PHE A 197 9.93 4.08 6.25
C PHE A 197 9.24 3.04 5.38
N SER A 198 9.96 2.46 4.41
CA SER A 198 9.45 1.42 3.50
C SER A 198 8.89 0.23 4.28
N LYS A 199 9.68 -0.32 5.20
CA LYS A 199 9.26 -1.42 6.08
C LYS A 199 8.01 -1.07 6.88
N ALA A 200 7.93 0.15 7.40
CA ALA A 200 6.79 0.60 8.19
C ALA A 200 5.50 0.69 7.36
N VAL A 201 5.55 1.29 6.16
CA VAL A 201 4.36 1.38 5.29
C VAL A 201 3.95 0.04 4.72
N ASP A 202 4.91 -0.83 4.45
CA ASP A 202 4.67 -2.14 3.86
C ASP A 202 4.00 -3.12 4.83
N ASN A 203 4.44 -3.09 6.10
CA ASN A 203 3.90 -3.94 7.17
C ASN A 203 2.80 -3.25 7.99
N LEU A 204 2.45 -2.00 7.65
CA LEU A 204 1.55 -1.15 8.44
C LEU A 204 1.96 -1.05 9.93
N SER A 205 3.24 -1.13 10.24
CA SER A 205 3.74 -1.24 11.63
C SER A 205 3.95 0.10 12.33
N TYR A 206 3.64 1.21 11.67
CA TYR A 206 3.70 2.54 12.27
C TYR A 206 2.50 2.81 13.20
N SER A 207 2.74 3.59 14.26
CA SER A 207 1.72 3.97 15.23
C SER A 207 0.61 4.76 14.58
N MET A 208 -0.62 4.31 14.81
CA MET A 208 -1.83 4.89 14.22
C MET A 208 -2.95 4.82 15.26
N ASP A 209 -3.14 5.92 15.98
CA ASP A 209 -4.28 6.14 16.88
C ASP A 209 -5.18 7.26 16.36
N GLU A 210 -6.35 7.41 16.96
CA GLU A 210 -7.35 8.41 16.56
C GLU A 210 -6.81 9.85 16.63
N LYS A 211 -6.03 10.18 17.66
CA LYS A 211 -5.47 11.52 17.86
C LYS A 211 -4.45 11.84 16.77
N PHE A 212 -3.58 10.90 16.45
CA PHE A 212 -2.62 11.00 15.37
C PHE A 212 -3.33 11.11 14.02
N LEU A 213 -4.31 10.25 13.73
CA LEU A 213 -5.11 10.30 12.50
C LEU A 213 -5.72 11.69 12.29
N LYS A 214 -6.44 12.21 13.30
CA LYS A 214 -7.18 13.48 13.21
C LYS A 214 -6.25 14.70 13.11
N ASN A 215 -5.15 14.71 13.84
CA ASN A 215 -4.37 15.94 14.05
C ASN A 215 -3.04 15.99 13.29
N LYS A 216 -2.41 14.85 13.01
CA LYS A 216 -1.00 14.81 12.55
C LYS A 216 -0.78 14.00 11.27
N TYR A 217 -1.49 12.88 11.09
CA TYR A 217 -1.24 11.92 10.01
C TYR A 217 -1.16 12.59 8.63
N TRP A 218 -2.10 13.49 8.33
CA TRP A 218 -2.18 14.19 7.05
C TRP A 218 -1.04 15.19 6.79
N HIS A 219 -0.20 15.48 7.78
CA HIS A 219 1.04 16.26 7.67
C HIS A 219 2.31 15.39 7.52
N THR A 220 2.17 14.08 7.35
CA THR A 220 3.32 13.16 7.28
C THR A 220 3.46 12.52 5.91
N LEU A 221 4.66 11.99 5.61
CA LEU A 221 4.89 11.20 4.40
C LEU A 221 3.97 9.99 4.30
N TYR A 222 3.55 9.39 5.43
CA TYR A 222 2.61 8.26 5.45
C TYR A 222 1.28 8.56 4.74
N ALA A 223 0.82 9.81 4.77
CA ALA A 223 -0.45 10.18 4.15
C ALA A 223 -0.36 10.47 2.64
N VAL A 224 0.85 10.80 2.15
CA VAL A 224 1.06 11.32 0.79
C VAL A 224 1.92 10.43 -0.10
N TYR A 225 2.69 9.47 0.44
CA TYR A 225 3.68 8.69 -0.32
C TYR A 225 3.11 8.01 -1.58
N ARG A 226 1.88 7.49 -1.54
CA ARG A 226 1.22 6.84 -2.70
C ARG A 226 0.86 7.80 -3.84
N ARG A 227 1.06 9.11 -3.66
CA ARG A 227 0.76 10.16 -4.67
C ARG A 227 2.00 10.81 -5.24
N ILE A 228 3.16 10.56 -4.65
CA ILE A 228 4.42 11.17 -5.07
C ILE A 228 5.30 10.10 -5.69
N ASN A 229 6.08 10.51 -6.66
CA ASN A 229 6.99 9.64 -7.37
C ASN A 229 8.15 9.22 -6.46
N LEU A 230 8.71 8.03 -6.69
CA LEU A 230 9.79 7.46 -5.88
C LEU A 230 10.99 8.41 -5.75
N ASP A 231 11.41 9.06 -6.84
CA ASP A 231 12.54 10.00 -6.80
C ASP A 231 12.30 11.16 -5.85
N SER A 232 11.08 11.71 -5.81
CA SER A 232 10.73 12.77 -4.86
C SER A 232 10.77 12.27 -3.41
N ILE A 233 10.40 11.02 -3.15
CA ILE A 233 10.54 10.41 -1.83
C ILE A 233 12.02 10.30 -1.45
N ILE A 234 12.86 9.79 -2.36
CA ILE A 234 14.30 9.62 -2.14
C ILE A 234 14.96 10.98 -1.82
N GLU A 235 14.64 12.02 -2.58
CA GLU A 235 15.19 13.36 -2.34
C GLU A 235 14.75 13.93 -0.99
N LEU A 236 13.55 13.62 -0.48
CA LEU A 236 13.16 14.02 0.88
C LEU A 236 14.08 13.39 1.94
N PHE A 237 14.38 12.09 1.82
CA PHE A 237 15.26 11.40 2.77
C PHE A 237 16.71 11.90 2.70
N LYS A 238 17.24 12.13 1.48
CA LYS A 238 18.56 12.75 1.32
C LYS A 238 18.64 14.13 1.99
N ASN A 239 17.55 14.88 1.97
CA ASN A 239 17.43 16.20 2.59
C ASN A 239 17.00 16.15 4.08
N GLY A 240 17.25 15.03 4.78
CA GLY A 240 17.09 14.92 6.23
C GLY A 240 15.66 14.66 6.71
N TYR A 241 14.78 14.13 5.86
CA TYR A 241 13.49 13.64 6.34
C TYR A 241 13.66 12.33 7.13
N HIS A 242 13.03 12.26 8.31
CA HIS A 242 12.98 11.09 9.18
C HIS A 242 11.60 10.44 9.14
N SER A 243 11.57 9.11 9.18
CA SER A 243 10.32 8.35 9.15
C SER A 243 9.38 8.71 10.32
N GLY A 244 8.12 9.05 9.99
CA GLY A 244 7.06 9.32 10.97
C GLY A 244 6.97 10.73 11.54
N GLN A 245 7.86 11.65 11.18
CA GLN A 245 7.72 13.06 11.56
C GLN A 245 6.71 13.82 10.69
N GLU A 246 6.18 14.91 11.22
CA GLU A 246 5.42 15.89 10.44
C GLU A 246 6.38 16.68 9.54
N PHE A 247 5.94 17.05 8.33
CA PHE A 247 6.73 17.93 7.48
C PHE A 247 6.93 19.29 8.15
N THR A 248 8.16 19.80 8.12
CA THR A 248 8.45 21.17 8.52
C THR A 248 7.85 22.17 7.55
N LEU A 249 7.72 23.44 7.95
CA LEU A 249 7.25 24.50 7.05
C LEU A 249 8.10 24.62 5.77
N ALA A 250 9.41 24.45 5.90
CA ALA A 250 10.31 24.44 4.75
C ALA A 250 10.00 23.25 3.80
N GLN A 251 9.81 22.05 4.36
CA GLN A 251 9.44 20.86 3.59
C GLN A 251 8.07 20.99 2.93
N MET A 252 7.09 21.65 3.56
CA MET A 252 5.76 21.86 2.98
C MET A 252 5.80 22.61 1.65
N ASN A 253 6.78 23.50 1.45
CA ASN A 253 6.98 24.27 0.22
C ASN A 253 7.76 23.49 -0.86
N THR A 254 8.31 22.32 -0.54
CA THR A 254 9.05 21.50 -1.50
C THR A 254 8.12 21.04 -2.63
N LYS A 255 8.52 21.30 -3.88
CA LYS A 255 7.85 20.78 -5.06
C LYS A 255 8.23 19.31 -5.26
N VAL A 256 7.22 18.46 -5.37
CA VAL A 256 7.34 17.03 -5.60
C VAL A 256 6.59 16.65 -6.87
N SER A 257 7.08 15.62 -7.55
CA SER A 257 6.42 15.07 -8.72
C SER A 257 5.31 14.12 -8.27
N ALA A 258 4.09 14.36 -8.71
CA ALA A 258 2.91 13.54 -8.45
C ALA A 258 2.32 13.06 -9.79
N GLY A 259 2.83 11.92 -10.29
CA GLY A 259 2.54 11.51 -11.66
C GLY A 259 3.20 12.45 -12.68
N LYS A 260 2.39 13.12 -13.53
CA LYS A 260 2.89 14.08 -14.55
C LYS A 260 2.92 15.53 -14.04
N GLU A 261 2.36 15.79 -12.87
CA GLU A 261 2.24 17.14 -12.34
C GLU A 261 3.31 17.38 -11.28
N LYS A 262 3.78 18.63 -11.16
CA LYS A 262 4.54 19.10 -10.00
C LYS A 262 3.58 19.84 -9.07
N THR A 263 3.59 19.48 -7.80
CA THR A 263 2.74 20.06 -6.74
C THR A 263 3.59 20.22 -5.49
N THR A 264 3.11 20.99 -4.51
CA THR A 264 3.80 21.12 -3.22
C THR A 264 3.37 20.03 -2.24
N LEU A 265 4.23 19.73 -1.26
CA LEU A 265 3.84 18.87 -0.14
C LEU A 265 2.64 19.46 0.63
N ALA A 266 2.54 20.79 0.75
CA ALA A 266 1.41 21.47 1.36
C ALA A 266 0.07 21.11 0.69
N GLU A 267 -0.02 21.20 -0.64
CA GLU A 267 -1.24 20.86 -1.40
C GLU A 267 -1.63 19.39 -1.22
N LEU A 268 -0.64 18.49 -1.21
CA LEU A 268 -0.87 17.07 -0.98
C LEU A 268 -1.35 16.79 0.45
N CYS A 269 -0.80 17.50 1.44
CA CYS A 269 -1.25 17.41 2.84
C CYS A 269 -2.68 17.90 3.01
N GLN A 270 -3.08 18.97 2.32
CA GLN A 270 -4.49 19.42 2.33
C GLN A 270 -5.43 18.38 1.71
N LYS A 271 -5.05 17.81 0.57
CA LYS A 271 -5.80 16.69 -0.04
C LYS A 271 -5.85 15.48 0.89
N ALA A 272 -4.79 15.21 1.64
CA ALA A 272 -4.76 14.14 2.63
C ALA A 272 -5.68 14.42 3.83
N LYS A 273 -5.74 15.66 4.31
CA LYS A 273 -6.64 16.10 5.39
C LYS A 273 -8.10 15.85 5.03
N ILE A 274 -8.53 16.26 3.85
CA ILE A 274 -9.89 16.01 3.34
C ILE A 274 -10.19 14.51 3.30
N ARG A 275 -9.22 13.69 2.87
CA ARG A 275 -9.37 12.22 2.85
C ARG A 275 -9.49 11.61 4.23
N VAL A 276 -8.80 12.14 5.23
CA VAL A 276 -8.94 11.69 6.63
C VAL A 276 -10.36 11.93 7.12
N PHE A 277 -10.86 13.16 7.02
CA PHE A 277 -12.23 13.47 7.47
C PHE A 277 -13.29 12.68 6.74
N ASN A 278 -13.15 12.54 5.41
CA ASN A 278 -14.05 11.69 4.62
C ASN A 278 -13.97 10.21 5.02
N SER A 279 -12.81 9.72 5.46
CA SER A 279 -12.68 8.34 5.93
C SER A 279 -13.40 8.15 7.26
N ILE A 280 -13.24 9.09 8.19
CA ILE A 280 -13.92 9.06 9.49
C ILE A 280 -15.44 9.06 9.29
N ARG A 281 -15.97 9.99 8.49
CA ARG A 281 -17.41 10.06 8.18
C ARG A 281 -17.94 8.75 7.60
N LYS A 282 -17.24 8.17 6.62
CA LYS A 282 -17.67 6.93 5.97
C LYS A 282 -17.54 5.69 6.85
N ILE A 283 -16.56 5.64 7.74
CA ILE A 283 -16.45 4.56 8.74
C ILE A 283 -17.63 4.65 9.71
N GLU A 284 -17.97 5.85 10.17
CA GLU A 284 -19.14 6.06 11.01
C GLU A 284 -20.44 5.65 10.29
N GLN A 285 -20.57 6.00 9.01
CA GLN A 285 -21.70 5.56 8.20
C GLN A 285 -21.74 4.03 8.03
N ALA A 286 -20.62 3.41 7.68
CA ALA A 286 -20.53 1.96 7.57
C ALA A 286 -20.87 1.27 8.90
N ARG A 287 -20.51 1.86 10.04
CA ARG A 287 -20.86 1.34 11.37
C ARG A 287 -22.36 1.37 11.59
N LYS A 288 -23.03 2.48 11.26
CA LYS A 288 -24.49 2.60 11.34
C LYS A 288 -25.18 1.56 10.45
N ASN A 289 -24.67 1.38 9.23
CA ASN A 289 -25.17 0.41 8.25
C ASN A 289 -24.91 -1.06 8.65
N MET A 290 -24.12 -1.32 9.69
CA MET A 290 -23.96 -2.65 10.28
C MET A 290 -24.80 -2.86 11.55
N GLY A 291 -25.49 -1.81 12.01
CA GLY A 291 -26.18 -1.78 13.30
C GLY A 291 -27.39 -2.73 13.41
N PRO A 292 -28.18 -2.62 14.50
CA PRO A 292 -29.35 -3.45 14.77
C PRO A 292 -30.33 -3.57 13.58
N ASP A 293 -30.47 -2.50 12.80
CA ASP A 293 -31.41 -2.41 11.68
C ASP A 293 -31.00 -3.23 10.45
N PHE A 294 -29.73 -3.63 10.37
CA PHE A 294 -29.14 -4.39 9.26
C PHE A 294 -28.74 -5.82 9.63
N GLY A 295 -28.95 -6.23 10.89
CA GLY A 295 -28.78 -7.63 11.31
C GLY A 295 -27.34 -8.15 11.30
N LEU A 296 -26.33 -7.28 11.18
CA LEU A 296 -24.93 -7.66 11.27
C LEU A 296 -24.41 -7.53 12.70
N LYS A 297 -23.49 -8.42 13.07
CA LYS A 297 -22.68 -8.28 14.28
C LYS A 297 -21.76 -7.06 14.12
N THR A 298 -21.36 -6.46 15.22
CA THR A 298 -20.35 -5.38 15.21
C THR A 298 -18.97 -5.88 15.66
N GLU A 299 -18.93 -7.10 16.19
CA GLU A 299 -17.75 -7.77 16.72
C GLU A 299 -17.95 -9.28 16.63
N THR A 300 -16.87 -10.02 16.35
CA THR A 300 -16.82 -11.49 16.45
C THR A 300 -15.54 -11.92 17.16
N ALA A 301 -15.47 -13.15 17.65
CA ALA A 301 -14.26 -13.65 18.32
C ALA A 301 -13.06 -13.69 17.35
N GLU A 302 -13.33 -14.02 16.09
CA GLU A 302 -12.35 -14.23 15.03
C GLU A 302 -11.84 -12.92 14.45
N LEU A 303 -12.72 -11.94 14.27
CA LEU A 303 -12.43 -10.66 13.60
C LEU A 303 -12.19 -9.52 14.59
N GLY A 304 -12.58 -9.67 15.85
CA GLY A 304 -12.72 -8.56 16.79
C GLY A 304 -13.73 -7.53 16.29
N LYS A 305 -13.53 -6.27 16.66
CA LYS A 305 -14.34 -5.17 16.14
C LYS A 305 -14.04 -4.97 14.67
N TYR A 306 -15.07 -5.03 13.83
CA TYR A 306 -14.86 -4.93 12.39
C TYR A 306 -15.74 -3.86 11.75
N ILE A 307 -15.32 -3.45 10.56
CA ILE A 307 -16.11 -2.58 9.69
C ILE A 307 -16.20 -3.20 8.29
N LEU A 308 -17.39 -3.19 7.72
CA LEU A 308 -17.67 -3.67 6.37
C LEU A 308 -18.01 -2.46 5.48
N ASN A 309 -17.15 -2.21 4.50
CA ASN A 309 -17.35 -1.20 3.48
C ASN A 309 -17.85 -1.84 2.18
N ILE A 310 -19.06 -1.50 1.76
CA ILE A 310 -19.63 -1.93 0.48
C ILE A 310 -19.36 -0.83 -0.54
N LYS A 311 -18.49 -1.12 -1.50
CA LYS A 311 -18.01 -0.15 -2.47
C LYS A 311 -18.62 -0.41 -3.85
N SER A 312 -19.47 0.50 -4.31
CA SER A 312 -20.04 0.55 -5.65
C SER A 312 -19.52 1.79 -6.40
N GLY A 313 -18.32 1.68 -6.98
CA GLY A 313 -17.65 2.82 -7.61
C GLY A 313 -16.69 3.61 -6.70
N LYS A 314 -16.26 4.80 -7.16
CA LYS A 314 -15.19 5.58 -6.50
C LYS A 314 -15.70 6.35 -5.28
N GLN A 315 -16.95 6.79 -5.32
CA GLN A 315 -17.61 7.59 -4.30
C GLN A 315 -17.81 6.83 -2.99
N ASP A 316 -17.89 5.51 -2.99
CA ASP A 316 -18.05 4.71 -1.76
C ASP A 316 -16.71 4.26 -1.15
N LYS A 317 -15.59 4.66 -1.78
CA LYS A 317 -14.27 4.34 -1.24
C LYS A 317 -14.06 5.09 0.08
N ILE A 318 -13.72 4.36 1.15
CA ILE A 318 -13.09 4.93 2.35
C ILE A 318 -11.64 5.27 1.99
N PRO A 319 -11.27 6.56 1.85
CA PRO A 319 -10.02 6.92 1.19
C PRO A 319 -8.75 6.42 1.88
N VAL A 320 -8.69 6.47 3.21
CA VAL A 320 -7.55 6.03 4.05
C VAL A 320 -7.65 4.53 4.41
N GLY A 321 -8.84 3.93 4.23
CA GLY A 321 -9.05 2.48 4.36
C GLY A 321 -8.74 1.95 5.77
N PHE A 322 -8.01 0.84 5.82
CA PHE A 322 -7.71 0.13 7.08
C PHE A 322 -6.94 0.99 8.09
N ASP A 323 -6.07 1.91 7.66
CA ASP A 323 -5.35 2.79 8.60
C ASP A 323 -6.31 3.65 9.42
N ALA A 324 -7.37 4.19 8.78
CA ALA A 324 -8.38 4.96 9.48
C ALA A 324 -9.25 4.07 10.38
N ALA A 325 -9.65 2.89 9.90
CA ALA A 325 -10.42 1.95 10.71
C ALA A 325 -9.63 1.51 11.97
N ARG A 326 -8.35 1.20 11.79
CA ARG A 326 -7.44 0.85 12.88
C ARG A 326 -7.29 1.99 13.90
N ALA A 327 -7.10 3.23 13.44
CA ALA A 327 -7.01 4.39 14.32
C ALA A 327 -8.27 4.59 15.15
N LEU A 328 -9.44 4.28 14.58
CA LEU A 328 -10.75 4.35 15.24
C LEU A 328 -11.08 3.11 16.08
N GLY A 329 -10.11 2.23 16.34
CA GLY A 329 -10.27 1.10 17.26
C GLY A 329 -10.86 -0.16 16.64
N TYR A 330 -10.96 -0.27 15.32
CA TYR A 330 -11.33 -1.51 14.64
C TYR A 330 -10.13 -2.44 14.48
N ASP A 331 -10.36 -3.73 14.69
CA ASP A 331 -9.38 -4.80 14.48
C ASP A 331 -9.34 -5.25 13.01
N THR A 332 -10.49 -5.25 12.35
CA THR A 332 -10.66 -5.77 10.99
C THR A 332 -11.40 -4.78 10.08
N PHE A 333 -10.88 -4.60 8.86
CA PHE A 333 -11.49 -3.79 7.81
C PHE A 333 -11.76 -4.65 6.59
N ILE A 334 -13.03 -4.77 6.22
CA ILE A 334 -13.49 -5.56 5.08
C ILE A 334 -14.00 -4.57 4.04
N THR A 335 -13.53 -4.69 2.79
CA THR A 335 -14.14 -4.01 1.65
C THR A 335 -14.68 -5.04 0.68
N TRP A 336 -15.97 -4.95 0.40
CA TRP A 336 -16.61 -5.63 -0.72
C TRP A 336 -16.66 -4.69 -1.92
N HIS A 337 -16.21 -5.17 -3.07
CA HIS A 337 -16.20 -4.45 -4.34
C HIS A 337 -17.32 -4.96 -5.24
N GLU A 338 -18.41 -4.20 -5.33
CA GLU A 338 -19.59 -4.62 -6.07
C GLU A 338 -19.34 -4.70 -7.58
N ASP A 339 -18.52 -3.79 -8.10
CA ASP A 339 -18.13 -3.71 -9.51
C ASP A 339 -17.35 -4.93 -10.01
N THR A 340 -16.59 -5.55 -9.12
CA THR A 340 -15.63 -6.61 -9.46
C THR A 340 -15.95 -7.93 -8.78
N LYS A 341 -17.03 -7.98 -7.99
CA LYS A 341 -17.43 -9.15 -7.20
C LYS A 341 -16.25 -9.74 -6.45
N SER A 342 -15.51 -8.86 -5.78
CA SER A 342 -14.27 -9.19 -5.09
C SER A 342 -14.26 -8.55 -3.72
N PHE A 343 -13.38 -9.02 -2.84
CA PHE A 343 -13.22 -8.45 -1.53
C PHE A 343 -11.75 -8.40 -1.12
N PHE A 344 -11.51 -7.50 -0.19
CA PHE A 344 -10.24 -7.34 0.49
C PHE A 344 -10.52 -7.22 1.99
N LEU A 345 -9.77 -7.97 2.79
CA LEU A 345 -9.84 -7.94 4.24
C LEU A 345 -8.45 -7.62 4.78
N SER A 346 -8.34 -6.58 5.60
CA SER A 346 -7.16 -6.32 6.44
C SER A 346 -7.51 -6.52 7.90
N THR A 347 -6.61 -7.12 8.68
CA THR A 347 -6.85 -7.39 10.09
C THR A 347 -5.58 -7.41 10.91
N LYS A 348 -5.73 -7.10 12.21
CA LYS A 348 -4.73 -7.35 13.25
C LYS A 348 -4.85 -8.75 13.87
N LYS A 349 -5.92 -9.49 13.58
CA LYS A 349 -6.17 -10.84 14.09
C LYS A 349 -5.41 -11.88 13.25
N ASP A 350 -5.45 -13.14 13.67
CA ASP A 350 -4.80 -14.24 12.94
C ASP A 350 -5.48 -14.46 11.57
N THR A 351 -4.81 -13.99 10.53
CA THR A 351 -5.28 -14.16 9.14
C THR A 351 -5.34 -15.61 8.68
N ASN A 352 -4.57 -16.53 9.27
CA ASN A 352 -4.60 -17.93 8.85
C ASN A 352 -5.93 -18.60 9.21
N PHE A 353 -6.48 -18.28 10.37
CA PHE A 353 -7.78 -18.77 10.78
C PHE A 353 -8.89 -18.25 9.85
N ILE A 354 -8.92 -16.94 9.62
CA ILE A 354 -9.90 -16.28 8.74
C ILE A 354 -9.77 -16.80 7.30
N TYR A 355 -8.55 -17.00 6.82
CA TYR A 355 -8.30 -17.58 5.50
C TYR A 355 -8.85 -19.00 5.39
N LYS A 356 -8.65 -19.86 6.41
CA LYS A 356 -9.22 -21.22 6.41
C LYS A 356 -10.75 -21.22 6.37
N LEU A 357 -11.41 -20.27 7.05
CA LEU A 357 -12.85 -20.09 6.97
C LEU A 357 -13.28 -19.73 5.55
N LEU A 358 -12.70 -18.67 5.00
CA LEU A 358 -13.06 -18.15 3.69
C LEU A 358 -12.70 -19.11 2.54
N LYS A 359 -11.63 -19.88 2.66
CA LYS A 359 -11.16 -20.81 1.61
C LYS A 359 -12.18 -21.92 1.29
N LYS A 360 -13.05 -22.27 2.25
CA LYS A 360 -14.14 -23.24 2.05
C LYS A 360 -15.16 -22.73 1.04
N GLU A 361 -15.53 -21.45 1.16
CA GLU A 361 -16.51 -20.79 0.28
C GLU A 361 -15.88 -20.22 -0.99
N PHE A 362 -14.59 -19.87 -0.94
CA PHE A 362 -13.84 -19.24 -2.03
C PHE A 362 -12.57 -20.05 -2.35
N PRO A 363 -12.66 -21.15 -3.13
CA PRO A 363 -11.52 -22.04 -3.40
C PRO A 363 -10.35 -21.38 -4.13
N ASP A 364 -10.56 -20.28 -4.85
CA ASP A 364 -9.55 -19.46 -5.54
C ASP A 364 -9.05 -18.26 -4.72
N LEU A 365 -9.39 -18.19 -3.43
CA LEU A 365 -8.86 -17.19 -2.49
C LEU A 365 -7.33 -17.23 -2.43
N MET A 366 -6.70 -16.05 -2.50
CA MET A 366 -5.26 -15.94 -2.34
C MET A 366 -4.85 -16.25 -0.90
N PRO A 367 -3.71 -16.91 -0.68
CA PRO A 367 -3.15 -17.03 0.67
C PRO A 367 -2.97 -15.67 1.35
N PRO A 368 -2.95 -15.64 2.70
CA PRO A 368 -2.70 -14.41 3.43
C PRO A 368 -1.42 -13.73 2.95
N VAL A 369 -1.54 -12.44 2.67
CA VAL A 369 -0.45 -11.56 2.26
C VAL A 369 0.04 -10.87 3.51
N LYS A 370 1.33 -11.03 3.84
CA LYS A 370 2.02 -10.37 4.97
C LYS A 370 1.35 -10.63 6.34
N GLY A 371 0.60 -11.72 6.48
CA GLY A 371 -0.08 -12.09 7.72
C GLY A 371 -1.19 -11.13 8.17
N CYS A 372 -1.51 -10.09 7.39
CA CYS A 372 -2.49 -9.06 7.75
C CYS A 372 -3.56 -8.82 6.69
N MET A 373 -3.43 -9.40 5.48
CA MET A 373 -4.36 -9.18 4.37
C MET A 373 -4.84 -10.47 3.70
N ILE A 374 -6.13 -10.54 3.38
CA ILE A 374 -6.76 -11.58 2.56
C ILE A 374 -7.43 -10.92 1.36
N ILE A 375 -7.17 -11.46 0.16
CA ILE A 375 -7.65 -10.90 -1.10
C ILE A 375 -8.36 -11.99 -1.88
N SER A 376 -9.58 -11.74 -2.35
CA SER A 376 -10.20 -12.61 -3.35
C SER A 376 -9.42 -12.45 -4.66
N GLY A 377 -8.76 -13.51 -5.11
CA GLY A 377 -7.97 -13.46 -6.34
C GLY A 377 -8.84 -13.13 -7.53
N LEU A 378 -8.37 -12.22 -8.38
CA LEU A 378 -8.89 -11.99 -9.72
C LEU A 378 -8.00 -12.75 -10.71
N LYS A 379 -8.57 -13.18 -11.84
CA LYS A 379 -7.81 -13.78 -12.93
C LYS A 379 -7.91 -12.90 -14.17
N GLU A 380 -6.80 -12.67 -14.85
CA GLU A 380 -6.82 -11.97 -16.14
C GLU A 380 -7.75 -12.69 -17.13
N GLY A 381 -8.55 -11.92 -17.87
CA GLY A 381 -9.57 -12.45 -18.77
C GLY A 381 -10.86 -12.94 -18.09
N GLU A 382 -10.95 -12.93 -16.76
CA GLU A 382 -12.16 -13.34 -16.05
C GLU A 382 -13.31 -12.37 -16.32
N LYS A 383 -14.45 -12.92 -16.75
CA LYS A 383 -15.70 -12.19 -16.91
C LYS A 383 -16.35 -11.93 -15.57
N ILE A 384 -16.73 -10.68 -15.31
CA ILE A 384 -17.38 -10.30 -14.05
C ILE A 384 -18.75 -10.99 -13.90
N SER A 385 -19.47 -11.21 -15.00
CA SER A 385 -20.75 -11.92 -15.01
C SER A 385 -20.63 -13.37 -14.50
N GLU A 386 -19.57 -14.08 -14.87
CA GLU A 386 -19.29 -15.44 -14.39
C GLU A 386 -18.83 -15.44 -12.94
N ARG A 387 -17.99 -14.47 -12.58
CA ARG A 387 -17.52 -14.30 -11.20
C ARG A 387 -18.66 -14.03 -10.23
N ALA A 388 -19.66 -13.23 -10.61
CA ALA A 388 -20.84 -12.91 -9.80
C ALA A 388 -21.63 -14.14 -9.35
N LYS A 389 -21.56 -15.25 -10.09
CA LYS A 389 -22.20 -16.52 -9.71
C LYS A 389 -21.49 -17.22 -8.55
N ARG A 390 -20.17 -16.98 -8.40
CA ARG A 390 -19.33 -17.62 -7.38
C ARG A 390 -19.11 -16.73 -6.18
N TYR A 391 -18.88 -15.44 -6.43
CA TYR A 391 -18.57 -14.43 -5.43
C TYR A 391 -19.78 -13.52 -5.19
N THR A 392 -20.42 -13.69 -4.03
CA THR A 392 -21.50 -12.82 -3.55
C THR A 392 -21.15 -12.25 -2.18
N LEU A 393 -21.68 -11.05 -1.89
CA LEU A 393 -21.55 -10.44 -0.57
C LEU A 393 -22.17 -11.34 0.51
N GLU A 394 -23.30 -11.96 0.20
CA GLU A 394 -23.98 -12.91 1.08
C GLU A 394 -23.06 -14.05 1.52
N LYS A 395 -22.38 -14.71 0.57
CA LYS A 395 -21.41 -15.78 0.88
C LYS A 395 -20.29 -15.28 1.77
N LEU A 396 -19.77 -14.07 1.52
CA LEU A 396 -18.71 -13.48 2.34
C LEU A 396 -19.19 -13.26 3.78
N VAL A 397 -20.35 -12.64 3.96
CA VAL A 397 -20.93 -12.32 5.27
C VAL A 397 -21.27 -13.61 6.04
N ASN A 398 -21.80 -14.62 5.36
CA ASN A 398 -22.10 -15.93 5.93
C ASN A 398 -20.82 -16.69 6.33
N ALA A 399 -19.82 -16.76 5.45
CA ALA A 399 -18.54 -17.43 5.71
C ALA A 399 -17.83 -16.87 6.94
N LEU A 400 -17.99 -15.56 7.17
CA LEU A 400 -17.41 -14.84 8.30
C LEU A 400 -18.31 -14.86 9.55
N GLY A 401 -19.49 -15.48 9.49
CA GLY A 401 -20.40 -15.58 10.64
C GLY A 401 -20.95 -14.23 11.12
N LEU A 402 -21.07 -13.26 10.21
CA LEU A 402 -21.38 -11.87 10.54
C LEU A 402 -22.86 -11.61 10.83
N ILE A 403 -23.75 -12.53 10.47
CA ILE A 403 -25.19 -12.35 10.69
C ILE A 403 -25.54 -12.62 12.16
N LYS A 404 -26.37 -11.76 12.76
CA LYS A 404 -26.96 -11.97 14.10
C LYS A 404 -28.02 -13.07 14.03
N THR A 405 -27.71 -14.24 14.57
CA THR A 405 -28.57 -15.43 14.57
C THR A 405 -29.78 -15.33 15.50
N GLU A 406 -29.75 -14.51 16.55
CA GLU A 406 -30.88 -14.33 17.48
C GLU A 406 -32.10 -13.57 16.90
N SER A 407 -31.98 -13.07 15.67
CA SER A 407 -33.06 -12.36 14.94
C SER A 407 -33.63 -13.13 13.73
N ALA A 408 -33.14 -14.33 13.43
CA ALA A 408 -33.52 -15.05 12.21
C ALA A 408 -34.49 -16.24 12.45
N GLU A 409 -34.29 -17.05 13.48
CA GLU A 409 -35.11 -18.25 13.71
C GLU A 409 -36.42 -17.98 14.48
N VAL A 410 -36.42 -17.03 15.42
CA VAL A 410 -37.60 -16.74 16.29
C VAL A 410 -38.64 -15.85 15.62
N ARG A 411 -38.26 -14.98 14.66
CA ARG A 411 -39.22 -14.08 13.97
C ARG A 411 -39.74 -14.60 12.63
N PHE A 412 -39.06 -15.54 11.96
CA PHE A 412 -39.31 -15.79 10.54
C PHE A 412 -39.41 -17.26 10.09
N GLY A 413 -39.44 -18.26 10.98
CA GLY A 413 -40.06 -19.56 10.68
C GLY A 413 -39.48 -20.38 9.50
N GLY A 414 -38.16 -20.40 9.32
CA GLY A 414 -37.47 -21.36 8.44
C GLY A 414 -36.60 -20.77 7.32
N GLU A 415 -35.86 -21.67 6.64
CA GLU A 415 -34.78 -21.43 5.66
C GLU A 415 -35.16 -20.48 4.50
N LYS A 416 -36.43 -20.48 4.10
CA LYS A 416 -36.96 -19.67 3.00
C LYS A 416 -37.02 -18.17 3.33
N LYS A 417 -37.20 -17.80 4.59
CA LYS A 417 -37.25 -16.39 5.05
C LYS A 417 -35.91 -15.87 5.55
N LEU A 418 -34.94 -16.73 5.85
CA LEU A 418 -33.53 -16.35 6.05
C LEU A 418 -32.94 -15.77 4.75
N LEU A 419 -33.19 -16.44 3.62
CA LEU A 419 -32.87 -15.95 2.27
C LEU A 419 -33.56 -14.61 1.97
N GLU A 420 -34.80 -14.43 2.41
CA GLU A 420 -35.58 -13.20 2.22
C GLU A 420 -35.09 -12.05 3.11
N PHE A 421 -34.62 -12.35 4.34
CA PHE A 421 -33.97 -11.40 5.24
C PHE A 421 -32.57 -11.01 4.74
N GLN A 422 -31.76 -11.97 4.30
CA GLN A 422 -30.46 -11.72 3.67
C GLN A 422 -30.62 -10.83 2.43
N LYS A 423 -31.61 -11.12 1.60
CA LYS A 423 -31.97 -10.30 0.44
C LYS A 423 -32.42 -8.90 0.84
N ASN A 424 -33.29 -8.76 1.85
CA ASN A 424 -33.74 -7.44 2.35
C ASN A 424 -32.63 -6.61 3.03
N VAL A 425 -31.69 -7.23 3.73
CA VAL A 425 -30.51 -6.54 4.30
C VAL A 425 -29.59 -6.04 3.20
N LEU A 426 -29.35 -6.88 2.18
CA LEU A 426 -28.55 -6.51 1.01
C LEU A 426 -29.23 -5.39 0.20
N ASP A 427 -30.53 -5.52 -0.09
CA ASP A 427 -31.31 -4.53 -0.83
C ASP A 427 -31.37 -3.17 -0.09
N LYS A 428 -31.53 -3.17 1.24
CA LYS A 428 -31.44 -1.93 2.06
C LYS A 428 -30.05 -1.30 2.07
N LEU A 429 -28.98 -2.09 2.06
CA LEU A 429 -27.61 -1.59 1.92
C LEU A 429 -27.38 -0.94 0.55
N PHE A 430 -28.08 -1.41 -0.49
CA PHE A 430 -28.02 -0.84 -1.84
C PHE A 430 -28.91 0.41 -2.01
N ASP A 431 -30.09 0.48 -1.37
CA ASP A 431 -31.03 1.61 -1.52
C ASP A 431 -30.59 2.87 -0.74
N VAL A 432 -29.97 2.73 0.43
CA VAL A 432 -29.43 3.88 1.19
C VAL A 432 -28.32 4.60 0.40
N GLN A 433 -27.62 3.91 -0.51
CA GLN A 433 -26.61 4.52 -1.38
C GLN A 433 -27.18 5.27 -2.59
N LYS A 434 -28.43 5.02 -3.00
CA LYS A 434 -29.08 5.71 -4.13
C LYS A 434 -29.78 7.01 -3.72
N GLN A 435 -30.09 7.21 -2.44
CA GLN A 435 -30.85 8.37 -1.98
C GLN A 435 -30.01 9.62 -1.60
N GLU A 436 -28.69 9.52 -1.48
CA GLU A 436 -27.86 10.64 -0.99
C GLU A 436 -27.05 11.34 -2.09
N GLU A 437 -27.72 11.74 -3.19
CA GLU A 437 -27.24 12.82 -4.07
C GLU A 437 -27.37 14.23 -3.44
N GLY A 438 -27.73 14.33 -2.15
CA GLY A 438 -28.16 15.59 -1.52
C GLY A 438 -27.66 15.85 -0.10
N ASP A 439 -26.41 15.51 0.25
CA ASP A 439 -25.81 16.03 1.48
C ASP A 439 -25.53 17.54 1.31
N GLU A 440 -26.51 18.38 1.68
CA GLU A 440 -26.45 19.85 1.61
C GLU A 440 -25.19 20.44 2.27
N GLU A 441 -24.66 19.82 3.33
CA GLU A 441 -23.42 20.25 3.98
C GLU A 441 -22.15 20.03 3.13
N VAL A 442 -22.11 18.98 2.30
CA VAL A 442 -20.96 18.68 1.44
C VAL A 442 -21.00 19.51 0.16
N ILE A 443 -22.20 19.78 -0.36
CA ILE A 443 -22.42 20.77 -1.41
C ILE A 443 -22.03 22.16 -0.89
N ALA A 444 -22.50 22.55 0.30
CA ALA A 444 -22.17 23.83 0.93
C ALA A 444 -20.66 24.00 1.19
N LEU A 445 -19.97 22.96 1.69
CA LEU A 445 -18.51 23.01 1.87
C LEU A 445 -17.78 23.11 0.54
N ARG A 446 -18.18 22.32 -0.48
CA ARG A 446 -17.55 22.34 -1.80
C ARG A 446 -17.77 23.68 -2.51
N ASP A 447 -18.93 24.28 -2.34
CA ASP A 447 -19.27 25.59 -2.89
C ASP A 447 -18.58 26.71 -2.12
N LEU A 448 -18.45 26.62 -0.79
CA LEU A 448 -17.60 27.53 0.01
C LEU A 448 -16.13 27.49 -0.43
N TYR A 449 -15.60 26.29 -0.74
CA TYR A 449 -14.22 26.16 -1.21
C TYR A 449 -14.02 26.72 -2.63
N LYS A 450 -14.96 26.48 -3.55
CA LYS A 450 -14.93 27.10 -4.87
C LYS A 450 -15.03 28.62 -4.78
N LYS A 451 -15.94 29.13 -3.95
CA LYS A 451 -16.13 30.56 -3.73
C LYS A 451 -14.88 31.19 -3.11
N LYS A 452 -14.21 30.49 -2.20
CA LYS A 452 -12.90 30.92 -1.66
C LYS A 452 -11.82 30.97 -2.74
N GLU A 453 -11.69 29.95 -3.59
CA GLU A 453 -10.71 29.94 -4.69
C GLU A 453 -11.00 31.03 -5.73
N GLU A 454 -12.28 31.32 -6.00
CA GLU A 454 -12.71 32.40 -6.90
C GLU A 454 -12.43 33.78 -6.31
N ILE A 455 -12.64 33.96 -5.00
CA ILE A 455 -12.27 35.18 -4.27
C ILE A 455 -10.75 35.36 -4.27
N GLU A 456 -9.98 34.32 -3.95
CA GLU A 456 -8.50 34.39 -3.95
C GLU A 456 -7.91 34.64 -5.35
N LYS A 457 -8.58 34.17 -6.42
CA LYS A 457 -8.19 34.45 -7.81
C LYS A 457 -8.65 35.81 -8.34
N SER A 458 -9.65 36.44 -7.72
CA SER A 458 -10.20 37.74 -8.14
C SER A 458 -9.73 38.91 -7.27
N MET A 459 -9.03 38.64 -6.16
CA MET A 459 -8.39 39.65 -5.33
C MET A 459 -7.23 40.34 -6.06
N THR A 460 -7.21 41.66 -6.03
CA THR A 460 -6.11 42.46 -6.58
C THR A 460 -4.87 42.36 -5.67
N GLU A 461 -3.68 42.69 -6.19
CA GLU A 461 -2.44 42.72 -5.38
C GLU A 461 -2.60 43.60 -4.12
N THR A 462 -3.40 44.67 -4.22
CA THR A 462 -3.75 45.55 -3.11
C THR A 462 -4.56 44.85 -2.01
N ASP A 463 -5.50 43.96 -2.39
CA ASP A 463 -6.33 43.22 -1.43
C ASP A 463 -5.53 42.12 -0.72
N GLN A 464 -4.57 41.51 -1.42
CA GLN A 464 -3.66 40.52 -0.84
C GLN A 464 -2.69 41.16 0.16
N GLU A 465 -2.22 42.37 -0.14
CA GLU A 465 -1.38 43.16 0.76
C GLU A 465 -2.16 43.66 1.98
N LEU A 466 -3.42 44.07 1.83
CA LEU A 466 -4.29 44.45 2.94
C LEU A 466 -4.51 43.26 3.90
N MET A 467 -4.79 42.07 3.35
CA MET A 467 -4.99 40.86 4.16
C MET A 467 -3.71 40.39 4.86
N ARG A 468 -2.53 40.64 4.27
CA ARG A 468 -1.22 40.42 4.91
C ARG A 468 -1.02 41.38 6.08
N LEU A 469 -1.27 42.67 5.88
CA LEU A 469 -1.15 43.71 6.90
C LEU A 469 -2.14 43.50 8.06
N GLU A 470 -3.36 43.00 7.79
CA GLU A 470 -4.33 42.64 8.84
C GLU A 470 -3.85 41.45 9.68
N LYS A 471 -3.28 40.41 9.05
CA LYS A 471 -2.67 39.29 9.78
C LYS A 471 -1.49 39.72 10.63
N GLU A 472 -0.64 40.60 10.11
CA GLU A 472 0.48 41.17 10.84
C GLU A 472 0.02 42.05 12.00
N SER A 473 -1.01 42.87 11.81
CA SER A 473 -1.64 43.68 12.85
C SER A 473 -2.23 42.81 13.97
N LEU A 474 -2.94 41.73 13.62
CA LEU A 474 -3.51 40.80 14.60
C LEU A 474 -2.44 40.03 15.38
N ALA A 475 -1.35 39.63 14.71
CA ALA A 475 -0.20 39.02 15.37
C ALA A 475 0.50 40.00 16.32
N ARG A 476 0.59 41.29 15.95
CA ARG A 476 1.15 42.35 16.77
C ARG A 476 0.27 42.65 17.99
N GLN A 477 -1.05 42.67 17.81
CA GLN A 477 -2.01 42.83 18.91
C GLN A 477 -1.89 41.69 19.92
N LYS A 478 -1.83 40.44 19.46
CA LYS A 478 -1.60 39.28 20.34
C LYS A 478 -0.28 39.39 21.10
N ARG A 479 0.80 39.82 20.43
CA ARG A 479 2.11 40.00 21.08
C ARG A 479 2.11 41.13 22.10
N ILE A 480 1.37 42.22 21.86
CA ILE A 480 1.18 43.30 22.84
C ILE A 480 0.35 42.79 24.03
N GLU A 481 -0.63 41.93 23.77
CA GLU A 481 -1.45 41.31 24.82
C GLU A 481 -0.66 40.31 25.67
N GLU A 482 0.30 39.60 25.08
CA GLU A 482 1.26 38.74 25.76
C GLU A 482 2.25 39.56 26.60
N LEU A 483 2.82 40.63 26.04
CA LEU A 483 3.71 41.55 26.76
C LEU A 483 3.02 42.36 27.86
N ARG A 484 1.69 42.45 27.85
CA ARG A 484 0.90 43.05 28.95
C ARG A 484 0.60 42.06 30.06
N LYS A 485 0.81 40.77 29.81
CA LYS A 485 0.64 39.67 30.79
C LYS A 485 1.96 39.28 31.45
N GLU A 486 3.09 39.61 30.83
CA GLU A 486 4.41 39.73 31.46
C GLU A 486 4.51 41.03 32.26
#